data_AF-A0A6C0EUM3-F1
#
_entry.id   AF-A0A6C0EUM3-F1
#
_cell.length_a   1.000
_cell.length_b   1.000
_cell.length_c   1.000
_cell.angle_alpha   90.00
_cell.angle_beta   90.00
_cell.angle_gamma   90.00
#
_symmetry.space_group_name_H-M   'P 1'
#
loop_
_entity.id
_entity.type
_entity.pdbx_description
1 polymer ?
#
loop_
_entity_poly.entity_id
_entity_poly.type
_entity_poly.pdbx_seq_one_letter_code
_entity_poly.pdbx_strand_id
1 'polypeptide(L)'
;MAKYPTTYVLSSQVYRDTSNQNDQSYRNIITINLLPRGPLGQFVQRITMPYLSPFQFGNNSSSRRLNHNCALALGSMYMYGGVGFGAGTGRLMGDDEIPDLFSFLLSNGYSIDTGLTKMMNTSEVRLDNKKIIAFITYIG
;
A
#
# COMPACT_ATOMS: atom_id res chain seq x y z
N MET A 1 -21.64 -15.63 -15.54
CA MET A 1 -20.17 -15.56 -15.47
C MET A 1 -19.73 -16.08 -14.11
N ALA A 2 -18.83 -17.06 -14.05
CA ALA A 2 -18.33 -17.58 -12.78
C ALA A 2 -17.50 -16.51 -12.07
N LYS A 3 -17.79 -16.30 -10.78
CA LYS A 3 -17.05 -15.39 -9.90
C LYS A 3 -15.86 -16.14 -9.34
N TYR A 4 -14.65 -15.67 -9.61
CA TYR A 4 -13.42 -16.32 -9.12
C TYR A 4 -12.84 -15.53 -7.95
N PRO A 5 -12.44 -16.20 -6.86
CA PRO A 5 -11.76 -15.55 -5.75
C PRO A 5 -10.44 -14.95 -6.24
N THR A 6 -10.20 -13.68 -5.92
CA THR A 6 -8.92 -13.01 -6.19
C THR A 6 -8.26 -12.63 -4.87
N THR A 7 -7.02 -13.08 -4.68
CA THR A 7 -6.23 -12.81 -3.48
C THR A 7 -5.24 -11.67 -3.73
N TYR A 8 -5.18 -10.75 -2.78
CA TYR A 8 -4.32 -9.58 -2.75
C TYR A 8 -3.41 -9.62 -1.53
N VAL A 9 -2.24 -8.99 -1.65
CA VAL A 9 -1.25 -8.90 -0.57
C VAL A 9 -1.20 -7.47 -0.08
N LEU A 10 -1.50 -7.27 1.20
CA LEU A 10 -1.28 -6.02 1.90
C LEU A 10 0.12 -6.03 2.52
N SER A 11 0.88 -4.97 2.29
CA SER A 11 2.26 -4.85 2.76
C SER A 11 2.55 -3.45 3.29
N SER A 12 3.24 -3.38 4.43
CA SER A 12 3.80 -2.15 4.95
C SER A 12 5.16 -1.91 4.34
N GLN A 13 5.41 -0.70 3.84
CA GLN A 13 6.73 -0.29 3.36
C GLN A 13 7.06 1.13 3.81
N VAL A 14 8.35 1.42 3.98
CA VAL A 14 8.80 2.77 4.32
C VAL A 14 8.61 3.67 3.10
N TYR A 15 7.99 4.82 3.33
CA TYR A 15 7.82 5.89 2.35
C TYR A 15 8.43 7.17 2.87
N ARG A 16 9.22 7.80 2.01
CA ARG A 16 9.72 9.14 2.24
C ARG A 16 8.68 10.13 1.75
N ASP A 17 8.06 10.85 2.68
CA ASP A 17 7.14 11.91 2.33
C ASP A 17 7.94 13.11 1.79
N THR A 18 7.61 13.55 0.57
CA THR A 18 8.24 14.72 -0.05
C THR A 18 7.29 15.91 -0.16
N SER A 19 6.07 15.80 0.40
CA SER A 19 5.06 16.85 0.32
C SER A 19 5.46 18.12 1.08
N ASN A 20 6.24 17.98 2.16
CA ASN A 20 6.82 19.10 2.90
C ASN A 20 8.34 19.11 2.72
N GLN A 21 8.87 20.15 2.05
CA GLN A 21 10.32 20.30 1.81
C GLN A 21 11.16 20.36 3.10
N ASN A 22 10.53 20.69 4.23
CA ASN A 22 11.15 20.81 5.55
C ASN A 22 10.99 19.56 6.42
N ASP A 23 10.14 18.62 6.03
CA ASP A 23 9.79 17.45 6.84
C ASP A 23 10.16 16.19 6.07
N GLN A 24 11.43 15.78 6.18
CA GLN A 24 11.92 14.50 5.65
C GLN A 24 11.45 13.34 6.53
N SER A 25 10.15 13.26 6.79
CA SER A 25 9.57 12.22 7.63
C SER A 25 9.50 10.92 6.83
N TYR A 26 10.14 9.89 7.36
CA TYR A 26 9.94 8.52 6.93
C TYR A 26 8.74 7.97 7.69
N ARG A 27 7.76 7.48 6.96
CA ARG A 27 6.58 6.83 7.54
C ARG A 27 6.31 5.50 6.88
N ASN A 28 5.74 4.57 7.63
CA ASN A 28 5.23 3.35 7.05
C ASN A 28 3.92 3.65 6.33
N ILE A 29 3.78 3.12 5.12
CA ILE A 29 2.53 3.18 4.37
C ILE A 29 2.07 1.79 3.99
N ILE A 30 0.77 1.62 3.84
CA ILE A 30 0.18 0.37 3.37
C ILE A 30 0.11 0.37 1.85
N THR A 31 0.60 -0.73 1.26
CA THR A 31 0.59 -0.99 -0.17
C THR A 31 -0.07 -2.30 -0.53
N ILE A 32 -0.49 -2.39 -1.79
CA ILE A 32 -1.13 -3.56 -2.37
C ILE A 32 -0.40 -3.99 -3.63
N ASN A 33 -0.35 -5.29 -3.90
CA ASN A 33 0.35 -5.84 -5.06
C ASN A 33 -0.40 -5.60 -6.39
N LEU A 34 -1.74 -5.58 -6.35
CA LEU A 34 -2.60 -5.48 -7.52
C LEU A 34 -3.78 -4.55 -7.22
N LEU A 35 -4.32 -3.92 -8.25
CA LEU A 35 -5.52 -3.09 -8.11
C LEU A 35 -6.71 -4.00 -7.75
N PRO A 36 -7.30 -3.86 -6.56
CA PRO A 36 -8.35 -4.75 -6.10
C PRO A 36 -9.66 -4.42 -6.80
N ARG A 37 -10.45 -5.47 -7.06
CA ARG A 37 -11.87 -5.33 -7.41
C ARG A 37 -12.66 -5.12 -6.12
N GLY A 38 -13.81 -4.47 -6.23
CA GLY A 38 -14.69 -4.19 -5.09
C GLY A 38 -14.38 -2.88 -4.35
N PRO A 39 -14.96 -2.68 -3.16
CA PRO A 39 -14.93 -1.42 -2.41
C PRO A 39 -13.53 -0.91 -2.10
N LEU A 40 -12.56 -1.79 -1.88
CA LEU A 40 -11.18 -1.41 -1.57
C LEU A 40 -10.51 -0.63 -2.72
N GLY A 41 -10.94 -0.85 -3.97
CA GLY A 41 -10.37 -0.19 -5.14
C GLY A 41 -10.49 1.34 -5.11
N GLN A 42 -11.48 1.88 -4.39
CA GLN A 42 -11.70 3.33 -4.26
C GLN A 42 -10.64 4.01 -3.38
N PHE A 43 -9.97 3.24 -2.53
CA PHE A 43 -8.93 3.72 -1.62
C PHE A 43 -7.53 3.53 -2.21
N VAL A 44 -7.40 2.87 -3.35
CA VAL A 44 -6.09 2.55 -3.92
C VAL A 44 -5.68 3.64 -4.90
N GLN A 45 -4.51 4.21 -4.65
CA GLN A 45 -3.91 5.21 -5.52
C GLN A 45 -2.52 4.77 -5.98
N ARG A 46 -2.15 5.18 -7.19
CA ARG A 46 -0.79 5.01 -7.72
C ARG A 46 0.08 6.12 -7.17
N ILE A 47 1.20 5.74 -6.57
CA ILE A 47 2.21 6.68 -6.07
C ILE A 47 3.55 6.44 -6.72
N THR A 48 4.32 7.51 -6.82
CA THR A 48 5.75 7.45 -7.12
C THR A 48 6.53 7.29 -5.82
N MET A 49 7.34 6.25 -5.72
CA MET A 49 8.26 6.02 -4.61
C MET A 49 9.58 6.76 -4.89
N PRO A 50 9.89 7.84 -4.15
CA PRO A 50 11.22 8.44 -4.20
C PRO A 50 12.25 7.51 -3.54
N TYR A 51 13.53 7.69 -3.88
CA TYR A 51 14.62 6.97 -3.21
C TYR A 51 14.62 7.26 -1.70
N LEU A 52 14.80 6.20 -0.92
CA LEU A 52 14.88 6.29 0.54
C LEU A 52 16.22 6.89 1.00
N SER A 53 17.25 6.92 0.15
CA SER A 53 18.54 7.50 0.48
C SER A 53 19.22 8.13 -0.74
N PRO A 54 19.91 9.28 -0.57
CA PRO A 54 20.74 9.88 -1.61
C PRO A 54 22.00 9.05 -1.93
N PHE A 55 22.27 7.94 -1.25
CA PHE A 55 23.41 7.06 -1.56
C PHE A 55 23.01 5.85 -2.42
N GLN A 56 21.71 5.71 -2.77
CA GLN A 56 21.24 4.68 -3.68
C GLN A 56 21.46 5.01 -5.16
N PHE A 57 22.15 6.12 -5.48
CA PHE A 57 22.56 6.41 -6.84
C PHE A 57 23.66 5.43 -7.25
N GLY A 58 23.32 4.48 -8.13
CA GLY A 58 24.33 3.85 -8.97
C GLY A 58 25.03 4.95 -9.78
N ASN A 59 26.36 4.91 -9.84
CA ASN A 59 27.27 5.90 -10.44
C ASN A 59 27.11 6.12 -11.96
N ASN A 60 25.91 6.04 -12.53
CA ASN A 60 25.69 6.29 -13.94
C ASN A 60 24.70 7.45 -14.16
N SER A 61 25.31 8.63 -14.37
CA SER A 61 24.67 9.93 -14.55
C SER A 61 23.77 10.07 -15.79
N SER A 62 23.57 9.00 -16.57
CA SER A 62 22.72 8.92 -17.75
C SER A 62 21.33 8.32 -17.49
N SER A 63 21.08 7.72 -16.31
CA SER A 63 19.77 7.13 -15.95
C SER A 63 18.92 8.03 -15.03
N ARG A 64 19.24 9.33 -14.94
CA ARG A 64 18.64 10.32 -14.02
C ARG A 64 17.13 10.57 -14.19
N ARG A 65 16.43 9.89 -15.11
CA ARG A 65 15.07 10.28 -15.51
C ARG A 65 13.97 9.22 -15.43
N LEU A 66 14.22 7.95 -15.08
CA LEU A 66 13.19 6.92 -15.37
C LEU A 66 12.91 5.83 -14.30
N ASN A 67 13.66 5.74 -13.20
CA ASN A 67 13.38 4.72 -12.17
C ASN A 67 12.57 5.27 -11.00
N HIS A 68 11.45 5.93 -11.31
CA HIS A 68 10.41 6.18 -10.34
C HIS A 68 9.63 4.88 -10.12
N ASN A 69 10.02 4.10 -9.11
CA ASN A 69 9.28 2.89 -8.76
C ASN A 69 7.84 3.27 -8.43
N CYS A 70 6.90 2.80 -9.25
CA CYS A 70 5.47 3.03 -9.01
C CYS A 70 4.95 1.95 -8.07
N ALA A 71 4.19 2.35 -7.07
CA ALA A 71 3.52 1.43 -6.15
C ALA A 71 2.03 1.75 -6.07
N LEU A 72 1.22 0.74 -5.76
CA LEU A 72 -0.17 0.93 -5.38
C LEU A 72 -0.22 1.05 -3.86
N ALA A 73 -0.66 2.21 -3.38
CA ALA A 73 -0.77 2.52 -1.96
C ALA A 73 -2.22 2.78 -1.58
N LEU A 74 -2.57 2.49 -0.33
CA LEU A 74 -3.87 2.83 0.20
C LEU A 74 -3.88 4.30 0.66
N GLY A 75 -4.97 5.00 0.38
CA GLY A 75 -5.28 6.31 0.95
C GLY A 75 -5.94 6.14 2.32
N SER A 76 -5.68 7.10 3.21
CA SER A 76 -6.23 7.12 4.56
C SER A 76 -7.77 7.05 4.56
N MET A 77 -8.34 6.25 5.46
CA MET A 77 -9.79 6.08 5.61
C MET A 77 -10.42 7.19 6.46
N TYR A 78 -9.62 7.89 7.29
CA TYR A 78 -10.09 8.96 8.18
C TYR A 78 -10.57 10.23 7.47
N MET A 79 -10.51 10.30 6.14
CA MET A 79 -10.96 11.46 5.37
C MET A 79 -12.39 11.34 4.80
N TYR A 80 -13.11 10.25 5.05
CA TYR A 80 -14.49 10.04 4.57
C TYR A 80 -15.57 10.92 5.25
N GLY A 81 -15.16 12.04 5.87
CA GLY A 81 -16.05 13.07 6.46
C GLY A 81 -15.77 14.50 6.00
N GLY A 82 -14.81 14.73 5.11
CA GLY A 82 -14.47 16.05 4.57
C GLY A 82 -14.94 16.19 3.13
N VAL A 83 -15.76 17.22 2.86
CA VAL A 83 -16.32 17.59 1.56
C VAL A 83 -15.30 17.47 0.41
N GLY A 84 -15.50 16.50 -0.50
CA GLY A 84 -14.69 16.37 -1.70
C GLY A 84 -14.77 14.99 -2.34
N PHE A 85 -15.71 14.81 -3.28
CA PHE A 85 -15.55 13.83 -4.34
C PHE A 85 -14.34 14.25 -5.18
N GLY A 86 -13.16 13.81 -4.78
CA GLY A 86 -11.90 14.14 -5.43
C GLY A 86 -10.74 13.46 -4.73
N ALA A 87 -10.03 12.59 -5.44
CA ALA A 87 -8.67 12.20 -5.09
C ALA A 87 -7.86 13.48 -4.80
N GLY A 88 -7.54 13.79 -3.54
CA GLY A 88 -7.18 15.19 -3.27
C GLY A 88 -6.58 15.61 -1.94
N THR A 89 -6.49 14.77 -0.91
CA THR A 89 -5.47 15.04 0.13
C THR A 89 -4.59 13.81 0.24
N GLY A 90 -3.39 13.91 -0.31
CA GLY A 90 -2.39 12.84 -0.50
C GLY A 90 -1.86 12.18 0.78
N ARG A 91 -2.70 11.96 1.80
CA ARG A 91 -2.36 11.16 2.97
C ARG A 91 -2.53 9.68 2.62
N LEU A 92 -1.39 9.05 2.45
CA LEU A 92 -1.25 7.60 2.39
C LEU A 92 -1.60 7.01 3.75
N MET A 93 -2.26 5.86 3.74
CA MET A 93 -2.66 5.10 4.92
C MET A 93 -1.42 4.62 5.68
N GLY A 94 -1.37 4.95 6.97
CA GLY A 94 -0.32 4.52 7.89
C GLY A 94 -0.59 3.15 8.52
N ASP A 95 0.34 2.69 9.34
CA ASP A 95 0.21 1.46 10.13
C ASP A 95 -0.78 1.60 11.31
N ASP A 96 -1.05 2.83 11.74
CA ASP A 96 -2.06 3.17 12.73
C ASP A 96 -3.50 2.86 12.28
N GLU A 97 -3.76 2.88 10.97
CA GLU A 97 -5.09 2.63 10.38
C GLU A 97 -5.40 1.14 10.13
N ILE A 98 -4.46 0.23 10.42
CA ILE A 98 -4.64 -1.22 10.14
C ILE A 98 -5.91 -1.80 10.78
N PRO A 99 -6.26 -1.50 12.04
CA PRO A 99 -7.49 -2.03 12.66
C PRO A 99 -8.76 -1.61 11.92
N ASP A 100 -8.82 -0.36 11.47
CA ASP A 100 -9.96 0.17 10.72
C ASP A 100 -10.02 -0.42 9.31
N LEU A 101 -8.86 -0.60 8.66
CA LEU A 101 -8.76 -1.33 7.40
C LEU A 101 -9.30 -2.75 7.53
N PHE A 102 -8.94 -3.49 8.57
CA PHE A 102 -9.45 -4.86 8.77
C PHE A 102 -10.96 -4.87 9.01
N SER A 103 -11.48 -3.92 9.78
CA SER A 103 -12.92 -3.75 10.00
C SER A 103 -13.67 -3.44 8.69
N PHE A 104 -13.11 -2.56 7.85
CA PHE A 104 -13.64 -2.26 6.52
C PHE A 104 -13.63 -3.49 5.61
N LEU A 105 -12.54 -4.23 5.57
CA LEU A 105 -12.42 -5.43 4.73
C LEU A 105 -13.47 -6.48 5.09
N LEU A 106 -13.59 -6.80 6.37
CA LEU A 106 -14.56 -7.79 6.86
C LEU A 106 -16.00 -7.35 6.59
N SER A 107 -16.33 -6.06 6.80
CA SER A 107 -17.68 -5.53 6.52
C SER A 107 -18.03 -5.48 5.03
N ASN A 108 -17.03 -5.44 4.14
CA ASN A 108 -17.22 -5.37 2.68
C ASN A 108 -17.03 -6.73 1.97
N GLY A 109 -17.05 -7.84 2.70
CA GLY A 109 -17.02 -9.18 2.11
C GLY A 109 -15.63 -9.65 1.66
N TYR A 110 -14.57 -9.05 2.18
CA TYR A 110 -13.22 -9.59 2.04
C TYR A 110 -12.95 -10.62 3.15
N SER A 111 -12.29 -11.71 2.77
CA SER A 111 -11.79 -12.71 3.73
C SER A 111 -10.31 -12.48 3.98
N ILE A 112 -9.88 -12.51 5.24
CA ILE A 112 -8.47 -12.40 5.62
C ILE A 112 -7.89 -13.81 5.79
N ASP A 113 -6.87 -14.15 4.99
CA ASP A 113 -6.20 -15.45 5.06
C ASP A 113 -5.05 -15.41 6.09
N THR A 114 -5.35 -15.81 7.32
CA THR A 114 -4.37 -15.89 8.40
C THR A 114 -3.35 -17.00 8.20
N GLY A 115 -3.69 -18.08 7.49
CA GLY A 115 -2.80 -19.22 7.25
C GLY A 115 -1.66 -18.86 6.31
N LEU A 116 -2.00 -18.30 5.15
CA LEU A 116 -1.04 -17.80 4.17
C LEU A 116 -0.21 -16.65 4.74
N THR A 117 -0.86 -15.75 5.49
CA THR A 117 -0.18 -14.64 6.19
C THR A 117 0.85 -15.16 7.19
N LYS A 118 0.51 -16.16 8.01
CA LYS A 118 1.43 -16.76 8.99
C LYS A 118 2.59 -17.48 8.30
N MET A 119 2.29 -18.26 7.26
CA MET A 119 3.31 -18.99 6.49
C MET A 119 4.34 -18.04 5.89
N MET A 120 3.88 -16.95 5.25
CA MET A 120 4.77 -15.99 4.61
C MET A 120 5.56 -15.15 5.61
N ASN A 121 4.97 -14.77 6.75
CA ASN A 121 5.69 -14.06 7.80
C ASN A 121 6.71 -14.94 8.54
N THR A 122 6.55 -16.27 8.48
CA THR A 122 7.49 -17.25 9.08
C THR A 122 8.56 -17.69 8.08
N SER A 123 8.32 -17.50 6.78
CA SER A 123 9.28 -17.87 5.73
C SER A 123 10.56 -17.03 5.81
N GLU A 124 11.69 -17.65 5.47
CA GLU A 124 12.96 -16.95 5.27
C GLU A 124 12.93 -16.06 4.01
N VAL A 125 11.99 -16.32 3.10
CA VAL A 125 11.77 -15.51 1.89
C VAL A 125 11.13 -14.19 2.28
N ARG A 126 11.96 -13.14 2.35
CA ARG A 126 11.52 -11.77 2.64
C ARG A 126 11.26 -11.02 1.34
N LEU A 127 10.16 -10.28 1.29
CA LEU A 127 9.94 -9.29 0.23
C LEU A 127 10.82 -8.08 0.56
N ASP A 128 11.77 -7.76 -0.32
CA ASP A 128 12.70 -6.66 -0.10
C ASP A 128 11.96 -5.35 0.22
N ASN A 129 12.33 -4.74 1.35
CA ASN A 129 11.78 -3.48 1.86
C ASN A 129 10.26 -3.47 2.13
N LYS A 130 9.61 -4.65 2.20
CA LYS A 130 8.17 -4.77 2.48
C LYS A 130 7.91 -5.78 3.60
N LYS A 131 7.11 -5.38 4.57
CA LYS A 131 6.58 -6.27 5.62
C LYS A 131 5.17 -6.70 5.24
N ILE A 132 4.92 -8.00 5.13
CA ILE A 132 3.58 -8.53 4.83
C ILE A 132 2.66 -8.27 6.03
N ILE A 133 1.52 -7.63 5.77
CA ILE A 133 0.48 -7.41 6.77
C ILE A 133 -0.51 -8.57 6.73
N ALA A 134 -1.13 -8.78 5.56
CA ALA A 134 -2.15 -9.79 5.39
C ALA A 134 -2.36 -10.17 3.93
N PHE A 135 -2.79 -11.40 3.70
CA PHE A 135 -3.41 -11.82 2.46
C PHE A 135 -4.93 -11.66 2.59
N ILE A 136 -5.54 -11.02 1.61
CA ILE A 136 -6.99 -10.75 1.59
C ILE A 136 -7.59 -11.30 0.31
N THR A 137 -8.75 -11.91 0.38
CA THR A 137 -9.43 -12.51 -0.78
C THR A 137 -10.80 -11.88 -0.96
N TYR A 138 -11.12 -11.52 -2.20
CA TYR A 138 -12.43 -10.98 -2.57
C TYR A 138 -13.12 -11.87 -3.60
N ILE A 139 -14.41 -12.13 -3.40
CA ILE A 139 -15.28 -12.86 -4.33
C ILE A 139 -16.25 -11.85 -4.93
N GLY A 140 -15.87 -11.28 -6.08
CA GLY A 140 -16.63 -10.26 -6.80
C GLY A 140 -17.57 -10.83 -7.84
#